data_AF-A0A3N0CXY1-F1
#
_entry.id   AF-A0A3N0CXY1-F1
#
_cell.length_a   1.000
_cell.length_b   1.000
_cell.length_c   1.000
_cell.angle_alpha   90.00
_cell.angle_beta   90.00
_cell.angle_gamma   90.00
#
_symmetry.space_group_name_H-M   'P 1'
#
loop_
_entity.id
_entity.type
_entity.pdbx_description
1 polymer ?
#
loop_
_entity_poly.entity_id
_entity_poly.type
_entity_poly.pdbx_seq_one_letter_code
_entity_poly.pdbx_strand_id
1 'polypeptide(L)'
;MEHPSGMHGMGSAVSFADTAGAVLFIGWAVAMWLAVAVLAYANRGPVRPWLYRTAVGVIGLGVVGQIGHFQEHVAQAAYWVANPYAPAWMTPWAHSLARGMGQVDMTKPSLGMEILHLTGNFIFLAGLVGIVQITRRVTGHLTSRKWARMGVWMQGIHGLEHVVLTLSIALGASRAIGLSTWFGLVEPGPALVTYRVWWHFVANMIGSAILAISLYHLWKEKRMVKAAYDEAGAEEPAPAVHAQPEREPALVGRP
;
A
#
# COMPACT_ATOMS: atom_id res chain seq x y z
N MET A 1 5.77 -3.65 52.91
CA MET A 1 6.53 -2.76 52.00
C MET A 1 7.25 -3.65 51.03
N GLU A 2 6.65 -3.89 49.87
CA GLU A 2 7.24 -4.67 48.79
C GLU A 2 7.63 -3.68 47.69
N HIS A 3 8.91 -3.71 47.29
CA HIS A 3 9.41 -2.94 46.15
C HIS A 3 8.80 -3.51 44.86
N PRO A 4 8.15 -2.70 44.00
CA PRO A 4 7.87 -3.13 42.65
C PRO A 4 9.17 -3.04 41.84
N SER A 5 9.91 -4.15 41.79
CA SER A 5 10.89 -4.44 40.76
C SER A 5 10.16 -4.66 39.43
N GLY A 6 9.96 -3.58 38.67
CA GLY A 6 9.17 -3.61 37.43
C GLY A 6 9.47 -2.46 36.48
N MET A 7 10.72 -2.02 36.36
CA MET A 7 11.19 -1.11 35.30
C MET A 7 12.21 -1.77 34.37
N HIS A 8 12.06 -3.06 34.08
CA HIS A 8 12.79 -3.67 32.96
C HIS A 8 12.07 -3.35 31.65
N GLY A 9 12.42 -2.19 31.09
CA GLY A 9 11.91 -1.76 29.79
C GLY A 9 12.00 -0.28 29.50
N MET A 10 12.82 0.50 30.21
CA MET A 10 13.28 1.77 29.63
C MET A 10 14.23 1.43 28.48
N GLY A 11 13.61 1.41 27.30
CA GLY A 11 14.15 0.86 26.07
C GLY A 11 15.50 1.45 25.70
N SER A 12 16.35 0.58 25.14
CA SER A 12 17.54 0.99 24.39
C SER A 12 17.23 2.21 23.52
N ALA A 13 18.13 3.20 23.52
CA ALA A 13 18.06 4.33 22.60
C ALA A 13 17.73 3.85 21.17
N VAL A 14 16.84 4.57 20.49
CA VAL A 14 16.47 4.25 19.10
C VAL A 14 17.75 4.27 18.27
N SER A 15 18.05 3.15 17.62
CA SER A 15 19.27 2.99 16.85
C SER A 15 19.16 3.67 15.48
N PHE A 16 20.31 3.92 14.84
CA PHE A 16 20.33 4.39 13.45
C PHE A 16 19.57 3.46 12.51
N ALA A 17 19.64 2.13 12.74
CA ALA A 17 18.93 1.15 11.93
C ALA A 17 17.40 1.27 12.05
N ASP A 18 16.88 1.55 13.26
CA ASP A 18 15.46 1.78 13.48
C ASP A 18 14.97 3.00 12.67
N THR A 19 15.69 4.12 12.78
CA THR A 19 15.35 5.36 12.06
C THR A 19 15.48 5.19 10.55
N ALA A 20 16.59 4.62 10.07
CA ALA A 20 16.81 4.40 8.64
C ALA A 20 15.75 3.46 8.05
N GLY A 21 15.41 2.37 8.75
CA GLY A 21 14.36 1.44 8.35
C GLY A 21 13.00 2.14 8.26
N ALA A 22 12.63 2.93 9.27
CA ALA A 22 11.38 3.68 9.27
C ALA A 22 11.30 4.67 8.10
N VAL A 23 12.36 5.45 7.85
CA VAL A 23 12.43 6.42 6.76
C VAL A 23 12.33 5.72 5.40
N LEU A 24 13.05 4.61 5.20
CA LEU A 24 12.99 3.84 3.97
C LEU A 24 11.60 3.24 3.73
N PHE A 25 10.94 2.74 4.79
CA PHE A 25 9.60 2.16 4.68
C PHE A 25 8.54 3.22 4.34
N ILE A 26 8.61 4.40 4.96
CA ILE A 26 7.77 5.55 4.59
C ILE A 26 8.07 6.02 3.17
N GLY A 27 9.35 6.14 2.82
CA GLY A 27 9.80 6.52 1.48
C GLY A 27 9.28 5.56 0.40
N TRP A 28 9.24 4.27 0.69
CA TRP A 28 8.63 3.26 -0.17
C TRP A 28 7.14 3.52 -0.39
N ALA A 29 6.36 3.73 0.68
CA ALA A 29 4.95 4.06 0.57
C ALA A 29 4.72 5.34 -0.26
N VAL A 30 5.49 6.39 -0.01
CA VAL A 30 5.43 7.66 -0.77
C VAL A 30 5.74 7.41 -2.25
N ALA A 31 6.83 6.70 -2.56
CA ALA A 31 7.22 6.40 -3.94
C ALA A 31 6.14 5.61 -4.69
N MET A 32 5.49 4.64 -4.03
CA MET A 32 4.37 3.90 -4.61
C MET A 32 3.18 4.79 -4.93
N TRP A 33 2.78 5.68 -4.01
CA TRP A 33 1.65 6.59 -4.24
C TRP A 33 1.96 7.65 -5.30
N LEU A 34 3.19 8.14 -5.38
CA LEU A 34 3.64 8.98 -6.49
C LEU A 34 3.53 8.24 -7.82
N ALA A 35 3.98 6.97 -7.89
CA ALA A 35 3.84 6.15 -9.09
C ALA A 35 2.36 5.91 -9.46
N VAL A 36 1.49 5.67 -8.47
CA VAL A 36 0.03 5.56 -8.69
C VAL A 36 -0.55 6.85 -9.27
N ALA A 37 -0.17 8.02 -8.75
CA ALA A 37 -0.64 9.31 -9.23
C ALA A 37 -0.16 9.58 -10.67
N VAL A 38 1.12 9.31 -10.95
CA VAL A 38 1.71 9.41 -12.29
C VAL A 38 1.00 8.47 -13.28
N LEU A 39 0.76 7.21 -12.90
CA LEU A 39 -0.02 6.27 -13.70
C LEU A 39 -1.45 6.75 -13.94
N ALA A 40 -2.12 7.30 -12.92
CA ALA A 40 -3.48 7.82 -13.03
C ALA A 40 -3.57 8.97 -14.04
N TYR A 41 -2.60 9.88 -13.97
CA TYR A 41 -2.51 11.02 -14.87
C TYR A 41 -2.18 10.56 -16.29
N ALA A 42 -1.11 9.79 -16.47
CA ALA A 42 -0.62 9.38 -17.78
C ALA A 42 -1.55 8.38 -18.50
N ASN A 43 -2.35 7.58 -17.77
CA ASN A 43 -3.37 6.73 -18.37
C ASN A 43 -4.54 7.49 -19.02
N ARG A 44 -4.62 8.83 -18.86
CA ARG A 44 -5.58 9.66 -19.60
C ARG A 44 -5.11 10.04 -21.01
N GLY A 45 -3.82 9.91 -21.30
CA GLY A 45 -3.22 10.30 -22.57
C GLY A 45 -2.90 9.11 -23.50
N PRO A 46 -2.02 9.32 -24.50
CA PRO A 46 -1.51 8.27 -25.37
C PRO A 46 -0.85 7.14 -24.59
N VAL A 47 -0.85 5.92 -25.14
CA VAL A 47 -0.16 4.80 -24.49
C VAL A 47 1.34 4.93 -24.66
N ARG A 48 2.05 4.75 -23.54
CA ARG A 48 3.50 4.64 -23.53
C ARG A 48 3.92 3.28 -22.95
N PRO A 49 4.95 2.62 -23.49
CA PRO A 49 5.39 1.30 -23.02
C PRO A 49 5.74 1.23 -21.53
N TRP A 50 6.19 2.35 -20.94
CA TRP A 50 6.54 2.41 -19.52
C TRP A 50 5.32 2.30 -18.60
N LEU A 51 4.10 2.64 -19.05
CA LEU A 51 2.89 2.58 -18.23
C LEU A 51 2.63 1.17 -17.73
N TYR A 52 2.72 0.18 -18.63
CA TYR A 52 2.55 -1.22 -18.29
C TYR A 52 3.61 -1.68 -17.29
N ARG A 53 4.89 -1.38 -17.57
CA ARG A 53 6.02 -1.79 -16.72
C ARG A 53 5.94 -1.18 -15.32
N THR A 54 5.63 0.11 -15.23
CA THR A 54 5.46 0.80 -13.95
C THR A 54 4.27 0.24 -13.18
N ALA A 55 3.15 -0.06 -13.83
CA ALA A 55 2.01 -0.67 -13.17
C ALA A 55 2.33 -2.09 -12.64
N VAL A 56 3.04 -2.91 -13.43
CA VAL A 56 3.55 -4.21 -12.96
C VAL A 56 4.48 -4.04 -11.75
N GLY A 57 5.38 -3.06 -11.78
CA GLY A 57 6.27 -2.74 -10.66
C GLY A 57 5.51 -2.35 -9.39
N VAL A 58 4.53 -1.46 -9.50
CA VAL A 58 3.66 -1.05 -8.37
C VAL A 58 2.90 -2.25 -7.80
N ILE A 59 2.34 -3.11 -8.65
CA ILE A 59 1.64 -4.33 -8.21
C ILE A 59 2.62 -5.26 -7.49
N GLY A 60 3.79 -5.52 -8.06
CA GLY A 60 4.80 -6.41 -7.49
C GLY A 60 5.29 -5.93 -6.12
N LEU A 61 5.61 -4.63 -6.00
CA LEU A 61 5.99 -4.03 -4.72
C LEU A 61 4.84 -4.10 -3.71
N GLY A 62 3.60 -3.81 -4.12
CA GLY A 62 2.44 -3.94 -3.24
C GLY A 62 2.23 -5.37 -2.71
N VAL A 63 2.51 -6.39 -3.54
CA VAL A 63 2.48 -7.81 -3.13
C VAL A 63 3.55 -8.09 -2.08
N VAL A 64 4.79 -7.65 -2.30
CA VAL A 64 5.88 -7.82 -1.31
C VAL A 64 5.52 -7.16 0.02
N GLY A 65 5.01 -5.94 -0.02
CA GLY A 65 4.55 -5.23 1.17
C GLY A 65 3.42 -5.96 1.90
N GLN A 66 2.43 -6.48 1.17
CA GLN A 66 1.32 -7.21 1.78
C GLN A 66 1.75 -8.56 2.37
N ILE A 67 2.72 -9.26 1.77
CA ILE A 67 3.26 -10.49 2.36
C ILE A 67 3.90 -10.19 3.71
N GLY A 68 4.76 -9.18 3.80
CA GLY A 68 5.39 -8.79 5.07
C GLY A 68 4.37 -8.31 6.10
N HIS A 69 3.41 -7.49 5.68
CA HIS A 69 2.37 -6.96 6.56
C HIS A 69 1.45 -8.07 7.10
N PHE A 70 0.98 -8.98 6.24
CA PHE A 70 0.15 -10.10 6.67
C PHE A 70 0.93 -11.11 7.52
N GLN A 71 2.21 -11.35 7.21
CA GLN A 71 3.09 -12.19 8.03
C GLN A 71 3.22 -11.65 9.47
N GLU A 72 3.28 -10.33 9.65
CA GLU A 72 3.26 -9.72 10.97
C GLU A 72 1.94 -10.00 11.71
N HIS A 73 0.79 -9.82 11.05
CA HIS A 73 -0.52 -10.11 11.66
C HIS A 73 -0.70 -11.60 12.02
N VAL A 74 -0.20 -12.51 11.17
CA VAL A 74 -0.17 -13.95 11.47
C VAL A 74 0.70 -14.22 12.70
N ALA A 75 1.88 -13.60 12.80
CA ALA A 75 2.78 -13.80 13.92
C ALA A 75 2.19 -13.24 15.23
N GLN A 76 1.50 -12.10 15.19
CA GLN A 76 0.77 -11.53 16.33
C GLN A 76 -0.38 -12.44 16.78
N ALA A 77 -1.18 -12.98 15.84
CA ALA A 77 -2.25 -13.91 16.15
C ALA A 77 -1.70 -15.22 16.78
N ALA A 78 -0.64 -15.78 16.21
CA ALA A 78 0.01 -16.98 16.74
C ALA A 78 0.59 -16.75 18.14
N TYR A 79 1.28 -15.62 18.34
CA TYR A 79 1.80 -15.24 19.66
C TYR A 79 0.67 -15.07 20.68
N TRP A 80 -0.44 -14.41 20.30
CA TRP A 80 -1.60 -14.22 21.16
C TRP A 80 -2.24 -15.55 21.57
N VAL A 81 -2.38 -16.51 20.64
CA VAL A 81 -2.91 -17.86 20.95
C VAL A 81 -2.06 -18.55 22.02
N ALA A 82 -0.73 -18.39 21.95
CA ALA A 82 0.17 -18.94 22.97
C ALA A 82 0.21 -18.12 24.27
N ASN A 83 -0.14 -16.82 24.22
CA ASN A 83 0.03 -15.87 25.33
C ASN A 83 -1.14 -14.86 25.42
N PRO A 84 -2.39 -15.30 25.68
CA PRO A 84 -3.57 -14.44 25.54
C PRO A 84 -3.66 -13.29 26.56
N TYR A 85 -2.89 -13.38 27.66
CA TYR A 85 -2.81 -12.35 28.71
C TYR A 85 -1.53 -11.53 28.65
N ALA A 86 -0.62 -11.83 27.71
CA ALA A 86 0.59 -11.05 27.54
C ALA A 86 0.29 -9.73 26.80
N PRO A 87 1.17 -8.72 26.93
CA PRO A 87 1.11 -7.52 26.10
C PRO A 87 1.15 -7.86 24.60
N ALA A 88 0.64 -6.94 23.78
CA ALA A 88 0.77 -7.05 22.34
C ALA A 88 2.25 -7.19 21.96
N TRP A 89 2.52 -8.17 21.10
CA TRP A 89 3.87 -8.51 20.64
C TRP A 89 4.04 -8.14 19.18
N MET A 90 5.30 -8.01 18.76
CA MET A 90 5.68 -7.85 17.36
C MET A 90 6.96 -8.59 17.07
N THR A 91 7.18 -8.90 15.79
CA THR A 91 8.50 -9.37 15.36
C THR A 91 9.58 -8.29 15.60
N PRO A 92 10.87 -8.68 15.75
CA PRO A 92 11.94 -7.72 16.01
C PRO A 92 12.08 -6.61 14.94
N TRP A 93 11.85 -6.94 13.67
CA TRP A 93 11.94 -5.96 12.58
C TRP A 93 10.75 -5.00 12.59
N ALA A 94 9.54 -5.49 12.85
CA ALA A 94 8.37 -4.63 12.92
C ALA A 94 8.44 -3.72 14.16
N HIS A 95 8.93 -4.25 15.29
CA HIS A 95 9.22 -3.46 16.49
C HIS A 95 10.27 -2.38 16.21
N SER A 96 11.35 -2.72 15.48
CA SER A 96 12.39 -1.76 15.06
C SER A 96 11.80 -0.60 14.24
N LEU A 97 10.98 -0.90 13.23
CA LEU A 97 10.29 0.11 12.42
C LEU A 97 9.34 0.98 13.26
N ALA A 98 8.53 0.37 14.13
CA ALA A 98 7.61 1.09 15.00
C ALA A 98 8.35 2.06 15.93
N ARG A 99 9.50 1.64 16.51
CA ARG A 99 10.34 2.53 17.31
C ARG A 99 10.90 3.70 16.50
N GLY A 100 11.40 3.43 15.30
CA GLY A 100 11.90 4.47 14.39
C GLY A 100 10.81 5.50 14.04
N MET A 101 9.59 5.04 13.75
CA MET A 101 8.43 5.91 13.48
C MET A 101 7.95 6.66 14.72
N GLY A 102 8.05 6.06 15.90
CA GLY A 102 7.68 6.67 17.18
C GLY A 102 8.52 7.88 17.57
N GLN A 103 9.66 8.12 16.91
CA GLN A 103 10.49 9.31 17.15
C GLN A 103 9.75 10.64 16.88
N VAL A 104 8.67 10.61 16.09
CA VAL A 104 7.86 11.81 15.83
C VAL A 104 7.24 12.39 17.10
N ASP A 105 6.92 11.54 18.08
CA ASP A 105 6.46 11.95 19.41
C ASP A 105 6.75 10.83 20.42
N MET A 106 7.89 10.93 21.10
CA MET A 106 8.34 9.92 22.05
C MET A 106 7.47 9.86 23.32
N THR A 107 6.57 10.83 23.54
CA THR A 107 5.62 10.80 24.65
C THR A 107 4.43 9.88 24.37
N LYS A 108 4.28 9.39 23.13
CA LYS A 108 3.16 8.58 22.66
C LYS A 108 3.65 7.21 22.13
N PRO A 109 3.92 6.23 23.01
CA PRO A 109 4.55 4.97 22.61
C PRO A 109 3.74 4.14 21.60
N SER A 110 2.42 4.31 21.54
CA SER A 110 1.56 3.66 20.55
C SER A 110 1.57 4.33 19.17
N LEU A 111 2.06 5.57 19.04
CA LEU A 111 1.98 6.31 17.77
C LEU A 111 2.82 5.65 16.67
N GLY A 112 4.03 5.19 17.00
CA GLY A 112 4.89 4.49 16.05
C GLY A 112 4.26 3.23 15.48
N MET A 113 3.48 2.51 16.29
CA MET A 113 2.71 1.34 15.87
C MET A 113 1.60 1.69 14.88
N GLU A 114 0.85 2.76 15.15
CA GLU A 114 -0.22 3.19 14.25
C GLU A 114 0.34 3.68 12.92
N ILE A 115 1.47 4.42 12.93
CA ILE A 115 2.16 4.86 11.70
C ILE A 115 2.64 3.65 10.90
N LEU A 116 3.19 2.63 11.56
CA LEU A 116 3.66 1.42 10.88
C LEU A 116 2.51 0.69 10.17
N HIS A 117 1.40 0.45 10.87
CA HIS A 117 0.23 -0.16 10.27
C HIS A 117 -0.34 0.70 9.13
N LEU A 118 -0.47 2.01 9.33
CA LEU A 118 -0.93 2.93 8.30
C LEU A 118 -0.07 2.82 7.03
N THR A 119 1.26 2.83 7.20
CA THR A 119 2.22 2.71 6.10
C THR A 119 2.07 1.39 5.35
N GLY A 120 2.01 0.26 6.08
CA GLY A 120 1.81 -1.07 5.48
C GLY A 120 0.48 -1.18 4.71
N ASN A 121 -0.60 -0.66 5.29
CA ASN A 121 -1.91 -0.64 4.64
C ASN A 121 -1.94 0.21 3.36
N PHE A 122 -1.19 1.33 3.33
CA PHE A 122 -1.09 2.20 2.16
C PHE A 122 -0.25 1.59 1.04
N ILE A 123 0.80 0.84 1.36
CA ILE A 123 1.57 0.05 0.39
C ILE A 123 0.68 -1.02 -0.25
N PHE A 124 -0.09 -1.75 0.56
CA PHE A 124 -1.02 -2.76 0.07
C PHE A 124 -2.10 -2.13 -0.84
N LEU A 125 -2.72 -1.03 -0.40
CA LEU A 125 -3.72 -0.30 -1.18
C LEU A 125 -3.16 0.15 -2.53
N ALA A 126 -1.93 0.68 -2.57
CA ALA A 126 -1.28 1.09 -3.82
C ALA A 126 -1.11 -0.09 -4.80
N GLY A 127 -0.79 -1.29 -4.31
CA GLY A 127 -0.73 -2.51 -5.13
C GLY A 127 -2.07 -2.85 -5.79
N LEU A 128 -3.17 -2.82 -5.02
CA LEU A 128 -4.53 -3.04 -5.52
C LEU A 128 -4.95 -1.98 -6.55
N VAL A 129 -4.66 -0.70 -6.27
CA VAL A 129 -4.88 0.38 -7.24
C VAL A 129 -4.06 0.16 -8.51
N GLY A 130 -2.84 -0.36 -8.41
CA GLY A 130 -2.02 -0.79 -9.54
C GLY A 130 -2.75 -1.76 -10.47
N ILE A 131 -3.46 -2.75 -9.91
CA ILE A 131 -4.27 -3.70 -10.71
C ILE A 131 -5.45 -2.99 -11.39
N VAL A 132 -6.12 -2.07 -10.69
CA VAL A 132 -7.21 -1.28 -11.29
C VAL A 132 -6.69 -0.41 -12.46
N GLN A 133 -5.49 0.16 -12.30
CA GLN A 133 -4.87 1.03 -13.31
C GLN A 133 -4.38 0.24 -14.52
N ILE A 134 -3.67 -0.87 -14.32
CA ILE A 134 -3.14 -1.69 -15.43
C ILE A 134 -4.28 -2.30 -16.25
N THR A 135 -5.41 -2.61 -15.63
CA THR A 135 -6.53 -3.17 -16.36
C THR A 135 -7.34 -2.12 -17.09
N ARG A 136 -7.24 -0.82 -16.75
CA ARG A 136 -8.17 0.25 -17.13
C ARG A 136 -8.46 0.36 -18.64
N ARG A 137 -7.48 0.08 -19.49
CA ARG A 137 -7.59 0.24 -20.95
C ARG A 137 -8.31 -0.90 -21.66
N VAL A 138 -8.48 -2.05 -21.00
CA VAL A 138 -9.23 -3.17 -21.57
C VAL A 138 -10.72 -2.87 -21.53
N THR A 139 -11.41 -2.99 -22.67
CA THR A 139 -12.86 -2.84 -22.76
C THR A 139 -13.57 -4.05 -22.12
N GLY A 140 -14.78 -3.85 -21.61
CA GLY A 140 -15.56 -4.90 -20.96
C GLY A 140 -15.19 -5.18 -19.49
N HIS A 141 -15.70 -6.31 -19.00
CA HIS A 141 -15.61 -6.71 -17.60
C HIS A 141 -14.49 -7.71 -17.38
N LEU A 142 -13.39 -7.27 -16.77
CA LEU A 142 -12.33 -8.14 -16.29
C LEU A 142 -12.58 -8.60 -14.86
N THR A 143 -12.39 -9.89 -14.59
CA THR A 143 -12.57 -10.45 -13.25
C THR A 143 -11.49 -9.91 -12.31
N SER A 144 -10.24 -9.78 -12.79
CA SER A 144 -9.15 -9.16 -12.02
C SER A 144 -9.51 -7.76 -11.52
N ARG A 145 -10.07 -6.91 -12.40
CA ARG A 145 -10.50 -5.55 -12.08
C ARG A 145 -11.65 -5.53 -11.06
N LYS A 146 -12.62 -6.43 -11.18
CA LYS A 146 -13.73 -6.54 -10.22
C LYS A 146 -13.20 -6.81 -8.80
N TRP A 147 -12.37 -7.83 -8.65
CA TRP A 147 -11.77 -8.18 -7.36
C TRP A 147 -10.85 -7.08 -6.83
N ALA A 148 -10.01 -6.48 -7.70
CA ALA A 148 -9.15 -5.37 -7.30
C ALA A 148 -9.96 -4.17 -6.77
N ARG A 149 -11.08 -3.80 -7.42
CA ARG A 149 -11.95 -2.72 -6.93
C ARG A 149 -12.56 -3.04 -5.57
N MET A 150 -12.99 -4.28 -5.36
CA MET A 150 -13.49 -4.71 -4.05
C MET A 150 -12.39 -4.62 -2.98
N GLY A 151 -11.17 -5.04 -3.33
CA GLY A 151 -9.99 -4.88 -2.48
C GLY A 151 -9.71 -3.43 -2.16
N VAL A 152 -9.73 -2.52 -3.15
CA VAL A 152 -9.54 -1.07 -2.94
C VAL A 152 -10.57 -0.50 -1.96
N TRP A 153 -11.84 -0.90 -2.05
CA TRP A 153 -12.87 -0.44 -1.11
C TRP A 153 -12.63 -0.96 0.31
N MET A 154 -12.45 -2.27 0.45
CA MET A 154 -12.20 -2.91 1.74
C MET A 154 -10.96 -2.34 2.42
N GLN A 155 -9.85 -2.27 1.67
CA GLN A 155 -8.57 -1.76 2.14
C GLN A 155 -8.61 -0.23 2.33
N GLY A 156 -9.44 0.49 1.59
CA GLY A 156 -9.68 1.92 1.77
C GLY A 156 -10.38 2.22 3.09
N ILE A 157 -11.41 1.44 3.44
CA ILE A 157 -12.11 1.56 4.74
C ILE A 157 -11.15 1.23 5.89
N HIS A 158 -10.41 0.13 5.78
CA HIS A 158 -9.43 -0.27 6.79
C HIS A 158 -8.26 0.73 6.91
N GLY A 159 -7.76 1.25 5.78
CA GLY A 159 -6.76 2.31 5.77
C GLY A 159 -7.26 3.61 6.40
N LEU A 160 -8.52 3.98 6.14
CA LEU A 160 -9.16 5.14 6.79
C LEU A 160 -9.26 4.95 8.30
N GLU A 161 -9.58 3.75 8.76
CA GLU A 161 -9.55 3.43 10.20
C GLU A 161 -8.17 3.72 10.79
N HIS A 162 -7.09 3.26 10.16
CA HIS A 162 -5.73 3.54 10.60
C HIS A 162 -5.37 5.03 10.57
N VAL A 163 -5.90 5.79 9.60
CA VAL A 163 -5.77 7.25 9.61
C VAL A 163 -6.42 7.82 10.87
N VAL A 164 -7.63 7.41 11.22
CA VAL A 164 -8.34 7.91 12.42
C VAL A 164 -7.61 7.47 13.70
N LEU A 165 -7.17 6.22 13.81
CA LEU A 165 -6.38 5.72 14.94
C LEU A 165 -5.09 6.54 15.12
N THR A 166 -4.35 6.77 14.04
CA THR A 166 -3.10 7.55 14.06
C THR A 166 -3.35 9.00 14.44
N LEU A 167 -4.33 9.65 13.79
CA LEU A 167 -4.65 11.05 14.03
C LEU A 167 -5.18 11.29 15.44
N SER A 168 -6.00 10.37 15.98
CA SER A 168 -6.52 10.52 17.34
C SER A 168 -5.38 10.58 18.37
N ILE A 169 -4.40 9.68 18.29
CA ILE A 169 -3.23 9.71 19.16
C ILE A 169 -2.36 10.95 18.87
N ALA A 170 -2.09 11.24 17.59
CA ALA A 170 -1.26 12.38 17.20
C ALA A 170 -1.83 13.71 17.76
N LEU A 171 -3.16 13.88 17.71
CA LEU A 171 -3.89 15.05 18.18
C LEU A 171 -4.18 15.07 19.69
N GLY A 172 -3.66 14.09 20.45
CA GLY A 172 -3.66 14.13 21.92
C GLY A 172 -4.73 13.30 22.62
N ALA A 173 -5.45 12.43 21.91
CA ALA A 173 -6.28 11.43 22.59
C ALA A 173 -5.40 10.49 23.42
N SER A 174 -5.88 10.09 24.61
CA SER A 174 -5.16 9.17 25.50
C SER A 174 -5.07 7.74 24.96
N ARG A 175 -5.83 7.42 23.90
CA ARG A 175 -5.88 6.12 23.25
C ARG A 175 -6.31 6.28 21.79
N ALA A 176 -6.03 5.26 20.97
CA ALA A 176 -6.49 5.22 19.58
C ALA A 176 -8.02 5.07 19.52
N ILE A 177 -8.67 5.84 18.63
CA ILE A 177 -10.12 5.82 18.42
C ILE A 177 -10.41 5.29 17.02
N GLY A 178 -11.09 4.14 16.91
CA GLY A 178 -11.45 3.52 15.62
C GLY A 178 -12.23 2.23 15.80
N LEU A 179 -12.59 1.55 14.70
CA LEU A 179 -13.41 0.33 14.74
C LEU A 179 -12.77 -0.78 15.58
N SER A 180 -11.46 -0.95 15.47
CA SER A 180 -10.63 -1.89 16.22
C SER A 180 -10.47 -1.53 17.70
N THR A 181 -10.96 -0.38 18.14
CA THR A 181 -11.02 0.00 19.56
C THR A 181 -12.45 0.25 20.05
N TRP A 182 -13.46 -0.11 19.23
CA TRP A 182 -14.86 0.28 19.41
C TRP A 182 -15.00 1.79 19.69
N PHE A 183 -14.36 2.60 18.86
CA PHE A 183 -14.32 4.06 19.02
C PHE A 183 -13.76 4.51 20.39
N GLY A 184 -12.81 3.74 20.94
CA GLY A 184 -12.17 4.02 22.24
C GLY A 184 -12.95 3.52 23.45
N LEU A 185 -14.10 2.84 23.26
CA LEU A 185 -14.95 2.35 24.34
C LEU A 185 -14.36 1.14 25.08
N VAL A 186 -13.50 0.34 24.43
CA VAL A 186 -12.82 -0.76 25.14
C VAL A 186 -11.65 -0.22 25.94
N GLU A 187 -11.60 -0.56 27.22
CA GLU A 187 -10.50 -0.17 28.10
C GLU A 187 -9.17 -0.85 27.71
N PRO A 188 -8.03 -0.17 27.90
CA PRO A 188 -6.72 -0.78 27.72
C PRO A 188 -6.56 -2.04 28.58
N GLY A 189 -6.21 -3.16 27.95
CA GLY A 189 -6.03 -4.43 28.63
C GLY A 189 -6.14 -5.62 27.67
N PRO A 190 -6.16 -6.86 28.21
CA PRO A 190 -6.21 -8.08 27.41
C PRO A 190 -7.40 -8.14 26.43
N ALA A 191 -8.55 -7.59 26.82
CA ALA A 191 -9.74 -7.53 25.96
C ALA A 191 -9.50 -6.68 24.71
N LEU A 192 -8.94 -5.47 24.87
CA LEU A 192 -8.60 -4.60 23.74
C LEU A 192 -7.54 -5.24 22.85
N VAL A 193 -6.48 -5.83 23.43
CA VAL A 193 -5.42 -6.52 22.67
C VAL A 193 -6.01 -7.66 21.85
N THR A 194 -6.82 -8.51 22.47
CA THR A 194 -7.51 -9.64 21.81
C THR A 194 -8.31 -9.15 20.60
N TYR A 195 -9.18 -8.16 20.83
CA TYR A 195 -10.03 -7.65 19.76
C TYR A 195 -9.21 -7.02 18.63
N ARG A 196 -8.19 -6.22 18.95
CA ARG A 196 -7.30 -5.61 17.94
C ARG A 196 -6.55 -6.67 17.12
N VAL A 197 -5.94 -7.66 17.74
CA VAL A 197 -5.19 -8.72 17.04
C VAL A 197 -6.10 -9.44 16.05
N TRP A 198 -7.27 -9.89 16.49
CA TRP A 198 -8.21 -10.60 15.61
C TRP A 198 -8.83 -9.72 14.54
N TRP A 199 -9.16 -8.47 14.85
CA TRP A 199 -9.68 -7.51 13.88
C TRP A 199 -8.72 -7.32 12.70
N HIS A 200 -7.47 -6.96 12.99
CA HIS A 200 -6.49 -6.70 11.94
C HIS A 200 -6.08 -7.98 11.20
N PHE A 201 -5.99 -9.12 11.91
CA PHE A 201 -5.74 -10.41 11.29
C PHE A 201 -6.83 -10.77 10.27
N VAL A 202 -8.10 -10.73 10.66
CA VAL A 202 -9.22 -11.07 9.78
C VAL A 202 -9.32 -10.11 8.60
N ALA A 203 -9.19 -8.80 8.85
CA ALA A 203 -9.17 -7.79 7.80
C ALA A 203 -8.04 -8.08 6.78
N ASN A 204 -6.81 -8.27 7.23
CA ASN A 204 -5.69 -8.54 6.33
C ASN A 204 -5.79 -9.91 5.64
N MET A 205 -6.38 -10.91 6.28
CA MET A 205 -6.64 -12.22 5.66
C MET A 205 -7.63 -12.08 4.49
N ILE A 206 -8.75 -11.39 4.70
CA ILE A 206 -9.74 -11.12 3.65
C ILE A 206 -9.11 -10.30 2.51
N GLY A 207 -8.38 -9.22 2.85
CA GLY A 207 -7.67 -8.40 1.87
C GLY A 207 -6.68 -9.23 1.04
N SER A 208 -5.89 -10.09 1.69
CA SER A 208 -4.92 -10.98 1.03
C SER A 208 -5.59 -11.99 0.10
N ALA A 209 -6.72 -12.56 0.51
CA ALA A 209 -7.50 -13.46 -0.35
C ALA A 209 -8.03 -12.73 -1.59
N ILE A 210 -8.56 -11.50 -1.44
CA ILE A 210 -9.01 -10.68 -2.55
C ILE A 210 -7.85 -10.37 -3.51
N LEU A 211 -6.68 -9.98 -2.98
CA LEU A 211 -5.49 -9.75 -3.77
C LEU A 211 -5.07 -11.00 -4.54
N ALA A 212 -5.00 -12.15 -3.88
CA ALA A 212 -4.61 -13.42 -4.51
C ALA A 212 -5.55 -13.81 -5.66
N ILE A 213 -6.87 -13.69 -5.46
CA ILE A 213 -7.88 -13.94 -6.50
C ILE A 213 -7.70 -12.94 -7.65
N SER A 214 -7.53 -11.66 -7.34
CA SER A 214 -7.31 -10.62 -8.36
C SER A 214 -6.06 -10.90 -9.19
N LEU A 215 -4.94 -11.28 -8.58
CA LEU A 215 -3.69 -11.64 -9.25
C LEU A 215 -3.81 -12.91 -10.09
N TYR A 216 -4.50 -13.93 -9.57
CA TYR A 216 -4.77 -15.16 -10.31
C TYR A 216 -5.52 -14.88 -11.62
N HIS A 217 -6.58 -14.07 -11.54
CA HIS A 217 -7.31 -13.65 -12.72
C HIS A 217 -6.49 -12.71 -13.62
N LEU A 218 -5.70 -11.80 -13.05
CA LEU A 218 -4.83 -10.92 -13.83
C LEU A 218 -3.79 -11.73 -14.62
N TRP A 219 -3.24 -12.78 -14.03
CA TRP A 219 -2.30 -13.66 -14.71
C TRP A 219 -2.95 -14.44 -15.87
N LYS A 220 -4.20 -14.87 -15.72
CA LYS A 220 -4.98 -15.46 -16.82
C LYS A 220 -5.32 -14.44 -17.92
N GLU A 221 -5.66 -13.22 -17.52
CA GLU A 221 -6.09 -12.13 -18.40
C GLU A 221 -4.89 -11.33 -18.98
N LYS A 222 -3.65 -11.66 -18.61
CA LYS A 222 -2.45 -10.87 -18.91
C LYS A 222 -2.21 -10.59 -20.38
N ARG A 223 -2.60 -11.51 -21.27
CA ARG A 223 -2.44 -11.36 -22.72
C ARG A 223 -3.34 -10.26 -23.25
N MET A 224 -4.61 -10.24 -22.83
CA MET A 224 -5.55 -9.18 -23.20
C MET A 224 -5.11 -7.82 -22.64
N VAL A 225 -4.67 -7.81 -21.38
CA VAL A 225 -4.16 -6.59 -20.75
C VAL A 225 -2.94 -6.07 -21.51
N LYS A 226 -1.97 -6.92 -21.86
CA LYS A 226 -0.78 -6.52 -22.61
C LYS A 226 -1.11 -6.02 -24.02
N ALA A 227 -1.99 -6.72 -24.74
CA ALA A 227 -2.42 -6.32 -26.09
C ALA A 227 -3.01 -4.89 -26.09
N ALA A 228 -3.82 -4.54 -25.09
CA ALA A 228 -4.39 -3.20 -24.97
C ALA A 228 -3.36 -2.07 -24.76
N TYR A 229 -2.12 -2.40 -24.36
CA TYR A 229 -1.01 -1.42 -24.30
C TYR A 229 -0.12 -1.47 -25.54
N ASP A 230 -0.07 -2.59 -26.26
CA ASP A 230 0.72 -2.73 -27.47
C ASP A 230 -0.05 -2.12 -28.68
N GLU A 231 -1.35 -2.41 -28.83
CA GLU A 231 -2.21 -1.91 -29.91
C GLU A 231 -2.40 -0.39 -29.84
N ALA A 232 -2.74 0.13 -28.66
CA ALA A 232 -2.93 1.57 -28.46
C ALA A 232 -1.62 2.38 -28.49
N GLY A 233 -0.46 1.71 -28.50
CA GLY A 233 0.84 2.34 -28.79
C GLY A 233 1.19 2.33 -30.28
N ALA A 234 0.57 1.47 -31.08
CA ALA A 234 0.82 1.35 -32.53
C ALA A 234 -0.01 2.33 -33.37
N GLU A 235 -1.13 2.84 -32.85
CA GLU A 235 -1.98 3.85 -33.50
C GLU A 235 -1.41 5.28 -33.45
N GLU A 236 -0.20 5.50 -32.92
CA GLU A 236 0.44 6.82 -32.99
C GLU A 236 0.79 7.12 -34.46
N PRO A 237 0.15 8.13 -35.11
CA PRO A 237 0.55 8.50 -36.46
C PRO A 237 1.98 8.99 -36.38
N ALA A 238 2.88 8.34 -37.13
CA ALA A 238 4.22 8.84 -37.34
C ALA A 238 4.13 10.34 -37.63
N PRO A 239 4.91 11.21 -36.95
CA PRO A 239 4.88 12.63 -37.23
C PRO A 239 5.07 12.78 -38.74
N ALA A 240 4.08 13.38 -39.40
CA ALA A 240 4.06 13.53 -40.84
C ALA A 240 5.42 14.08 -41.26
N VAL A 241 6.27 13.19 -41.77
CA VAL A 241 7.57 13.56 -42.32
C VAL A 241 7.19 14.54 -43.39
N HIS A 242 7.54 15.81 -43.17
CA HIS A 242 7.28 16.92 -44.05
C HIS A 242 7.42 16.43 -45.50
N ALA A 243 6.29 16.24 -46.17
CA ALA A 243 6.26 16.11 -47.61
C ALA A 243 6.88 17.42 -48.09
N GLN A 244 8.16 17.39 -48.46
CA GLN A 244 8.76 18.49 -49.18
C GLN A 244 7.88 18.69 -50.41
N PRO A 245 7.31 19.87 -50.63
CA PRO A 245 6.63 20.12 -51.88
C PRO A 245 7.69 19.97 -52.97
N GLU A 246 7.50 18.99 -53.85
CA GLU A 246 8.22 18.91 -55.12
C GLU A 246 8.13 20.28 -55.76
N ARG A 247 9.28 20.96 -55.87
CA ARG A 247 9.38 22.18 -56.67
C ARG A 247 9.13 21.79 -58.11
N GLU A 248 7.95 22.12 -58.59
CA GLU A 248 7.56 22.11 -59.99
C GLU A 248 8.62 22.88 -60.81
N PRO A 249 9.28 22.24 -61.80
CA PRO A 249 10.26 22.92 -62.62
C PRO A 249 9.56 23.92 -63.53
N ALA A 250 9.90 25.20 -63.36
CA ALA A 250 9.43 26.29 -64.21
C ALA A 250 9.75 25.99 -65.68
N LEU A 251 8.69 25.86 -66.49
CA LEU A 251 8.74 25.84 -67.94
C LEU A 251 9.32 27.17 -68.42
N VAL A 252 10.62 27.16 -68.75
CA VAL A 252 11.27 28.23 -69.49
C VAL A 252 10.80 28.12 -70.94
N GLY A 253 9.90 29.02 -71.33
CA GLY A 253 9.52 29.22 -72.71
C GLY A 253 10.71 29.65 -73.57
N ARG A 254 10.72 29.21 -74.82
CA ARG A 254 11.45 29.84 -75.92
C ARG A 254 10.52 29.94 -77.13
N PRO A 255 10.54 31.05 -77.89
CA PRO A 255 10.24 31.02 -79.32
C PRO A 255 11.34 30.29 -80.10
#